data_AF-A0A1H1P5C0-F1
#
_entry.id   AF-A0A1H1P5C0-F1
#
_cell.length_a   1.000
_cell.length_b   1.000
_cell.length_c   1.000
_cell.angle_alpha   90.00
_cell.angle_beta   90.00
_cell.angle_gamma   90.00
#
_symmetry.space_group_name_H-M   'P 1'
#
loop_
_entity.id
_entity.type
_entity.pdbx_description
1 polymer ?
#
loop_
_entity_poly.entity_id
_entity_poly.type
_entity_poly.pdbx_seq_one_letter_code
_entity_poly.pdbx_strand_id
1 'polypeptide(L)'
;MGIKKITSYLLKETSILPLAIFRMAFGFLMCFSMFRFIFNGWIEKCYTNPEFHFTYQFFDWIQPLDVNEMYIVVIICALSALLIGLGFLYRIATILFFISFTYLELIEKSWYLNHYYFVSLVAFLLILVPANKNYSVETKIFKNLKLNYVHNWTILIFKLQLCVVYLFGGIAKIKSDWLLNAQPLKIWLKAKTDVPLIGWLFEYDITPYLFSWSGMLYDLTIPFLLFIRKTRPIAYIFVVVFHVLTYVLFNIGMFPWLMIFGSLVFITHQEWNTILGYLGKKINLEEDKKENNSFKTNKIVLAFLAAFFAFQFLFPLRYHLLTNNVLWTENGLRFAWHVMIMEKNGFAEFTVFDKKTSKRWVEYPKNHLTTTQEKQMSFQPDMIWQYAQFLKDKYAKKGITDVAIFVDSRVSLNGRVSQKFINPKKDLLEIKDVDAIYKAVLKLN
;
A
#
# COMPACT_ATOMS: atom_id res chain seq x y z
N MET A 1 -25.59 6.24 -18.86
CA MET A 1 -25.04 7.59 -19.13
C MET A 1 -24.26 7.51 -20.44
N GLY A 2 -24.64 8.24 -21.51
CA GLY A 2 -24.03 8.06 -22.84
C GLY A 2 -22.55 8.49 -22.89
N ILE A 3 -21.75 7.85 -23.77
CA ILE A 3 -20.30 8.11 -23.96
C ILE A 3 -20.00 9.61 -24.10
N LYS A 4 -20.81 10.35 -24.87
CA LYS A 4 -20.66 11.81 -25.04
C LYS A 4 -20.74 12.59 -23.71
N LYS A 5 -21.60 12.19 -22.77
CA LYS A 5 -21.71 12.83 -21.44
C LYS A 5 -20.45 12.57 -20.59
N ILE A 6 -19.88 11.37 -20.67
CA ILE A 6 -18.64 11.02 -19.95
C ILE A 6 -17.47 11.82 -20.50
N THR A 7 -17.29 11.85 -21.83
CA THR A 7 -16.20 12.62 -22.46
C THR A 7 -16.30 14.10 -22.14
N SER A 8 -17.50 14.69 -22.20
CA SER A 8 -17.74 16.08 -21.80
C SER A 8 -17.37 16.34 -20.34
N TYR A 9 -17.70 15.42 -19.43
CA TYR A 9 -17.35 15.54 -18.01
C TYR A 9 -15.83 15.44 -17.76
N LEU A 10 -15.13 14.54 -18.46
CA LEU A 10 -13.68 14.35 -18.34
C LEU A 10 -12.89 15.53 -18.90
N LEU A 11 -13.37 16.12 -20.00
CA LEU A 11 -12.73 17.23 -20.70
C LEU A 11 -13.23 18.60 -20.25
N LYS A 12 -14.11 18.67 -19.25
CA LYS A 12 -14.52 19.96 -18.67
C LYS A 12 -13.31 20.64 -18.05
N GLU A 13 -13.11 21.93 -18.35
CA GLU A 13 -12.09 22.73 -17.69
C GLU A 13 -12.41 22.93 -16.20
N THR A 14 -11.40 22.79 -15.37
CA THR A 14 -11.44 23.00 -13.92
C THR A 14 -10.15 23.66 -13.46
N SER A 15 -10.21 24.40 -12.36
CA SER A 15 -9.01 24.99 -11.76
C SER A 15 -7.98 23.91 -11.43
N ILE A 16 -6.71 24.21 -11.71
CA ILE A 16 -5.57 23.33 -11.38
C ILE A 16 -5.27 23.26 -9.87
N LEU A 17 -5.81 24.18 -9.07
CA LEU A 17 -5.44 24.33 -7.65
C LEU A 17 -5.52 23.02 -6.84
N PRO A 18 -6.60 22.21 -6.90
CA PRO A 18 -6.65 20.95 -6.15
C PRO A 18 -5.56 19.97 -6.55
N LEU A 19 -5.18 19.93 -7.83
CA LEU A 19 -4.08 19.10 -8.33
C LEU A 19 -2.73 19.58 -7.79
N ALA A 20 -2.52 20.90 -7.76
CA ALA A 20 -1.28 21.47 -7.23
C ALA A 20 -1.13 21.22 -5.72
N ILE A 21 -2.22 21.34 -4.95
CA ILE A 21 -2.23 21.02 -3.51
C ILE A 21 -1.95 19.54 -3.28
N PHE A 22 -2.60 18.65 -4.05
CA PHE A 22 -2.33 17.22 -3.98
C PHE A 22 -0.86 16.88 -4.27
N ARG A 23 -0.27 17.51 -5.31
CA ARG A 23 1.16 17.36 -5.63
C ARG A 23 2.06 17.79 -4.46
N MET A 24 1.82 18.96 -3.88
CA MET A 24 2.60 19.47 -2.74
C MET A 24 2.49 18.52 -1.54
N ALA A 25 1.25 18.17 -1.17
CA ALA A 25 0.95 17.25 -0.09
C ALA A 25 1.67 15.90 -0.26
N PHE A 26 1.56 15.29 -1.43
CA PHE A 26 2.23 14.03 -1.74
C PHE A 26 3.75 14.15 -1.68
N GLY A 27 4.34 15.13 -2.38
CA GLY A 27 5.79 15.28 -2.47
C GLY A 27 6.46 15.54 -1.11
N PHE A 28 5.92 16.47 -0.31
CA PHE A 28 6.47 16.77 1.00
C PHE A 28 6.26 15.62 2.00
N LEU A 29 5.10 14.96 1.98
CA LEU A 29 4.84 13.81 2.85
C LEU A 29 5.77 12.64 2.53
N MET A 30 6.00 12.35 1.24
CA MET A 30 6.89 11.27 0.84
C MET A 30 8.36 11.61 1.11
N CYS A 31 8.76 12.86 0.95
CA CYS A 31 10.08 13.34 1.34
C CYS A 31 10.32 13.10 2.85
N PHE A 32 9.38 13.53 3.70
CA PHE A 32 9.42 13.25 5.14
C PHE A 32 9.48 11.75 5.43
N SER A 33 8.69 10.93 4.72
CA SER A 33 8.72 9.48 4.89
C SER A 33 10.09 8.87 4.56
N MET A 34 10.78 9.35 3.52
CA MET A 34 12.10 8.84 3.15
C MET A 34 13.16 9.25 4.16
N PHE A 35 13.13 10.48 4.66
CA PHE A 35 14.00 10.88 5.78
C PHE A 35 13.75 10.02 7.03
N ARG A 36 12.48 9.79 7.39
CA ARG A 36 12.12 8.88 8.49
C ARG A 36 12.66 7.47 8.28
N PHE A 37 12.66 6.98 7.04
CA PHE A 37 13.20 5.67 6.68
C PHE A 37 14.71 5.59 6.95
N ILE A 38 15.46 6.63 6.55
CA ILE A 38 16.90 6.76 6.84
C ILE A 38 17.15 6.81 8.35
N PHE A 39 16.50 7.72 9.07
CA PHE A 39 16.75 7.94 10.51
C PHE A 39 16.44 6.74 11.41
N ASN A 40 15.53 5.85 10.99
CA ASN A 40 15.21 4.63 11.73
C ASN A 40 16.17 3.46 11.46
N GLY A 41 17.18 3.65 10.59
CA GLY A 41 18.09 2.60 10.14
C GLY A 41 17.36 1.48 9.40
N TRP A 42 16.30 1.83 8.65
CA TRP A 42 15.51 0.83 7.92
C TRP A 42 16.15 0.42 6.61
N ILE A 43 17.14 1.17 6.10
CA ILE A 43 17.91 0.77 4.92
C ILE A 43 18.59 -0.57 5.19
N GLU A 44 19.34 -0.64 6.28
CA GLU A 44 20.10 -1.83 6.62
C GLU A 44 19.19 -2.96 7.08
N LYS A 45 18.23 -2.64 7.96
CA LYS A 45 17.27 -3.63 8.48
C LYS A 45 16.44 -4.30 7.39
N CYS A 46 16.10 -3.57 6.33
CA CYS A 46 15.26 -4.09 5.26
C CYS A 46 16.06 -4.69 4.10
N TYR A 47 17.23 -4.16 3.77
CA TYR A 47 17.87 -4.45 2.47
C TYR A 47 19.27 -5.03 2.54
N THR A 48 20.07 -4.78 3.58
CA THR A 48 21.50 -5.18 3.55
C THR A 48 21.89 -6.13 4.67
N ASN A 49 21.21 -6.08 5.81
CA ASN A 49 21.42 -7.02 6.92
C ASN A 49 20.78 -8.40 6.70
N PRO A 50 19.63 -8.54 6.01
CA PRO A 50 19.07 -9.87 5.75
C PRO A 50 20.00 -10.73 4.89
N GLU A 51 20.17 -12.02 5.24
CA GLU A 51 20.94 -12.99 4.44
C GLU A 51 20.21 -13.41 3.16
N PHE A 52 18.88 -13.27 3.17
CA PHE A 52 17.97 -13.71 2.13
C PHE A 52 16.82 -12.72 2.01
N HIS A 53 16.29 -12.52 0.80
CA HIS A 53 15.12 -11.67 0.55
C HIS A 53 13.96 -12.47 -0.02
N PHE A 54 12.77 -12.26 0.53
CA PHE A 54 11.57 -12.83 -0.04
C PHE A 54 11.10 -11.98 -1.21
N THR A 55 11.06 -12.56 -2.41
CA THR A 55 10.75 -11.84 -3.65
C THR A 55 9.28 -12.01 -4.06
N TYR A 56 8.77 -11.07 -4.85
CA TYR A 56 7.47 -11.21 -5.49
C TYR A 56 7.58 -12.13 -6.71
N GLN A 57 6.50 -12.85 -7.00
CA GLN A 57 6.41 -13.64 -8.24
C GLN A 57 6.69 -12.73 -9.44
N PHE A 58 7.57 -13.18 -10.35
CA PHE A 58 8.05 -12.44 -11.53
C PHE A 58 9.05 -11.28 -11.27
N PHE A 59 9.43 -11.04 -10.02
CA PHE A 59 10.37 -9.97 -9.62
C PHE A 59 11.55 -10.51 -8.79
N ASP A 60 11.86 -11.79 -8.93
CA ASP A 60 13.00 -12.44 -8.28
C ASP A 60 14.35 -11.90 -8.75
N TRP A 61 14.42 -11.29 -9.93
CA TRP A 61 15.61 -10.61 -10.45
C TRP A 61 15.87 -9.25 -9.79
N ILE A 62 14.92 -8.70 -9.01
CA ILE A 62 15.14 -7.46 -8.24
C ILE A 62 15.78 -7.83 -6.91
N GLN A 63 17.04 -7.44 -6.74
CA GLN A 63 17.86 -7.72 -5.57
C GLN A 63 18.38 -6.42 -4.97
N PRO A 64 18.68 -6.37 -3.66
CA PRO A 64 19.28 -5.18 -3.07
C PRO A 64 20.65 -4.88 -3.71
N LEU A 65 21.03 -3.61 -3.72
CA LEU A 65 22.39 -3.20 -4.02
C LEU A 65 23.22 -3.21 -2.73
N ASP A 66 24.52 -2.99 -2.86
CA ASP A 66 25.40 -2.77 -1.73
C ASP A 66 24.96 -1.56 -0.88
N VAL A 67 25.43 -1.51 0.37
CA VAL A 67 24.91 -0.59 1.39
C VAL A 67 24.94 0.87 0.92
N ASN A 68 26.06 1.32 0.36
CA ASN A 68 26.23 2.72 -0.07
C ASN A 68 25.27 3.09 -1.21
N GLU A 69 25.09 2.18 -2.15
CA GLU A 69 24.21 2.29 -3.30
C GLU A 69 22.75 2.34 -2.85
N MET A 70 22.38 1.55 -1.83
CA MET A 70 21.05 1.63 -1.23
C MET A 70 20.79 2.98 -0.56
N TYR A 71 21.78 3.55 0.12
CA TYR A 71 21.68 4.93 0.63
C TYR A 71 21.48 5.95 -0.50
N ILE A 72 22.22 5.82 -1.61
CA ILE A 72 22.06 6.68 -2.79
C ILE A 72 20.64 6.58 -3.36
N VAL A 73 20.10 5.38 -3.52
CA VAL A 73 18.74 5.15 -4.03
C VAL A 73 17.70 5.85 -3.13
N VAL A 74 17.80 5.71 -1.81
CA VAL A 74 16.86 6.33 -0.87
C VAL A 74 16.99 7.86 -0.85
N ILE A 75 18.21 8.40 -0.98
CA ILE A 75 18.44 9.84 -1.11
C ILE A 75 17.84 10.37 -2.43
N ILE A 76 18.05 9.68 -3.55
CA ILE A 76 17.43 10.02 -4.84
C ILE A 76 15.90 10.03 -4.70
N CYS A 77 15.33 9.05 -4.02
CA CYS A 77 13.91 8.98 -3.74
C CYS A 77 13.43 10.19 -2.92
N ALA A 78 14.12 10.52 -1.82
CA ALA A 78 13.80 11.67 -0.96
C ALA A 78 13.88 13.02 -1.71
N LEU A 79 14.97 13.24 -2.44
CA LEU A 79 15.17 14.44 -3.24
C LEU A 79 14.13 14.55 -4.36
N SER A 80 13.83 13.45 -5.04
CA SER A 80 12.77 13.41 -6.05
C SER A 80 11.41 13.77 -5.45
N ALA A 81 11.07 13.26 -4.27
CA ALA A 81 9.83 13.62 -3.57
C ALA A 81 9.79 15.11 -3.19
N LEU A 82 10.90 15.68 -2.72
CA LEU A 82 11.02 17.11 -2.44
C LEU A 82 10.79 17.94 -3.70
N LEU A 83 11.42 17.56 -4.82
CA LEU A 83 11.28 18.21 -6.11
C LEU A 83 9.84 18.12 -6.66
N ILE A 84 9.15 16.98 -6.46
CA ILE A 84 7.72 16.85 -6.73
C ILE A 84 6.94 17.86 -5.90
N GLY A 85 7.21 17.97 -4.59
CA GLY A 85 6.55 18.89 -3.65
C GLY A 85 6.79 20.37 -3.98
N LEU A 86 7.95 20.72 -4.53
CA LEU A 86 8.26 22.06 -5.03
C LEU A 86 7.73 22.31 -6.45
N GLY A 87 7.47 21.25 -7.22
CA GLY A 87 7.14 21.33 -8.63
C GLY A 87 8.32 21.83 -9.46
N PHE A 88 9.53 21.37 -9.14
CA PHE A 88 10.76 21.65 -9.86
C PHE A 88 11.30 20.38 -10.53
N LEU A 89 11.75 20.48 -11.79
CA LEU A 89 12.09 19.32 -12.64
C LEU A 89 11.02 18.22 -12.60
N TYR A 90 9.76 18.64 -12.56
CA TYR A 90 8.66 17.82 -12.04
C TYR A 90 8.52 16.48 -12.75
N ARG A 91 8.60 16.46 -14.09
CA ARG A 91 8.47 15.23 -14.86
C ARG A 91 9.58 14.23 -14.53
N ILE A 92 10.83 14.71 -14.49
CA ILE A 92 12.01 13.90 -14.19
C ILE A 92 11.94 13.42 -12.75
N ALA A 93 11.68 14.31 -11.81
CA ALA A 93 11.53 13.99 -10.38
C ALA A 93 10.43 12.95 -10.13
N THR A 94 9.28 13.06 -10.81
CA THR A 94 8.19 12.07 -10.65
C THR A 94 8.58 10.70 -11.21
N ILE A 95 9.27 10.64 -12.35
CA ILE A 95 9.76 9.37 -12.93
C ILE A 95 10.81 8.74 -12.02
N LEU A 96 11.80 9.51 -11.55
CA LEU A 96 12.84 9.02 -10.65
C LEU A 96 12.25 8.53 -9.32
N PHE A 97 11.29 9.28 -8.76
CA PHE A 97 10.58 8.85 -7.55
C PHE A 97 9.82 7.55 -7.80
N PHE A 98 9.06 7.44 -8.89
CA PHE A 98 8.32 6.21 -9.21
C PHE A 98 9.25 5.00 -9.31
N ILE A 99 10.36 5.12 -10.06
CA ILE A 99 11.30 4.02 -10.26
C ILE A 99 11.99 3.65 -8.94
N SER A 100 12.56 4.62 -8.24
CA SER A 100 13.30 4.37 -6.98
C SER A 100 12.39 3.84 -5.88
N PHE A 101 11.21 4.44 -5.67
CA PHE A 101 10.27 3.97 -4.65
C PHE A 101 9.72 2.58 -4.96
N THR A 102 9.35 2.31 -6.22
CA THR A 102 8.85 0.98 -6.63
C THR A 102 9.94 -0.09 -6.51
N TYR A 103 11.18 0.25 -6.86
CA TYR A 103 12.33 -0.64 -6.66
C TYR A 103 12.48 -1.02 -5.18
N LEU A 104 12.47 -0.03 -4.27
CA LEU A 104 12.55 -0.26 -2.82
C LEU A 104 11.43 -1.16 -2.27
N GLU A 105 10.22 -1.08 -2.84
CA GLU A 105 9.09 -1.94 -2.49
C GLU A 105 9.28 -3.39 -2.96
N LEU A 106 9.85 -3.58 -4.16
CA LEU A 106 9.94 -4.88 -4.82
C LEU A 106 11.08 -5.78 -4.31
N ILE A 107 12.09 -5.22 -3.62
CA ILE A 107 13.22 -6.00 -3.07
C ILE A 107 12.75 -6.98 -1.98
N GLU A 108 11.91 -6.53 -1.05
CA GLU A 108 11.59 -7.30 0.15
C GLU A 108 10.09 -7.36 0.44
N LYS A 109 9.51 -8.52 0.17
CA LYS A 109 8.09 -8.83 0.35
C LYS A 109 7.67 -8.93 1.81
N SER A 110 8.56 -9.25 2.76
CA SER A 110 8.22 -9.35 4.18
C SER A 110 7.82 -7.99 4.80
N TRP A 111 8.14 -6.88 4.13
CA TRP A 111 7.76 -5.53 4.55
C TRP A 111 6.57 -4.96 3.76
N TYR A 112 5.89 -5.80 2.97
CA TYR A 112 4.78 -5.39 2.13
C TYR A 112 3.65 -4.73 2.94
N LEU A 113 3.21 -3.56 2.46
CA LEU A 113 2.00 -2.88 2.91
C LEU A 113 1.27 -2.31 1.69
N ASN A 114 -0.06 -2.45 1.63
CA ASN A 114 -0.87 -1.93 0.52
C ASN A 114 -0.63 -0.43 0.25
N HIS A 115 -0.24 0.36 1.24
CA HIS A 115 -0.02 1.78 1.05
C HIS A 115 1.29 2.12 0.32
N TYR A 116 2.28 1.22 0.29
CA TYR A 116 3.46 1.40 -0.57
C TYR A 116 3.08 1.23 -2.04
N TYR A 117 2.31 0.18 -2.35
CA TYR A 117 1.70 0.03 -3.66
C TYR A 117 0.86 1.27 -4.07
N PHE A 118 0.06 1.83 -3.16
CA PHE A 118 -0.67 3.08 -3.42
C PHE A 118 0.24 4.24 -3.80
N VAL A 119 1.37 4.43 -3.10
CA VAL A 119 2.35 5.48 -3.41
C VAL A 119 2.94 5.28 -4.80
N SER A 120 3.31 4.05 -5.17
CA SER A 120 3.82 3.70 -6.50
C SER A 120 2.78 4.05 -7.59
N LEU A 121 1.51 3.72 -7.38
CA LEU A 121 0.42 4.08 -8.31
C LEU A 121 0.21 5.59 -8.42
N VAL A 122 0.20 6.33 -7.30
CA VAL A 122 0.04 7.79 -7.31
C VAL A 122 1.20 8.46 -8.02
N ALA A 123 2.43 8.03 -7.76
CA ALA A 123 3.62 8.51 -8.46
C ALA A 123 3.50 8.28 -9.96
N PHE A 124 3.10 7.08 -10.38
CA PHE A 124 2.86 6.77 -11.78
C PHE A 124 1.79 7.67 -12.42
N LEU A 125 0.65 7.88 -11.75
CA LEU A 125 -0.41 8.78 -12.24
C LEU A 125 0.04 10.25 -12.30
N LEU A 126 0.90 10.70 -11.37
CA LEU A 126 1.50 12.03 -11.41
C LEU A 126 2.34 12.24 -12.68
N ILE A 127 3.03 11.21 -13.19
CA ILE A 127 3.79 11.30 -14.45
C ILE A 127 2.88 11.72 -15.63
N LEU A 128 1.57 11.47 -15.57
CA LEU A 128 0.64 11.73 -16.67
C LEU A 128 0.00 13.13 -16.63
N VAL A 129 0.05 13.83 -15.50
CA VAL A 129 -0.72 15.08 -15.29
C VAL A 129 0.17 16.32 -15.20
N PRO A 130 -0.31 17.50 -15.61
CA PRO A 130 0.50 18.74 -15.61
C PRO A 130 0.54 19.42 -14.23
N ALA A 131 0.78 18.69 -13.13
CA ALA A 131 0.62 19.24 -11.76
C ALA A 131 1.64 20.33 -11.37
N ASN A 132 2.70 20.50 -12.16
CA ASN A 132 3.70 21.55 -12.04
C ASN A 132 3.30 22.86 -12.73
N LYS A 133 2.25 22.89 -13.54
CA LYS A 133 1.90 24.05 -14.36
C LYS A 133 1.26 25.20 -13.57
N ASN A 134 1.19 25.11 -12.23
CA ASN A 134 0.90 26.23 -11.35
C ASN A 134 1.39 25.94 -9.93
N TYR A 135 1.48 26.98 -9.09
CA TYR A 135 1.93 26.91 -7.69
C TYR A 135 3.24 26.11 -7.53
N SER A 136 4.18 26.31 -8.45
CA SER A 136 5.42 25.55 -8.54
C SER A 136 6.62 26.47 -8.73
N VAL A 137 7.81 25.99 -8.37
CA VAL A 137 9.06 26.68 -8.68
C VAL A 137 9.24 26.83 -10.19
N GLU A 138 8.90 25.82 -10.99
CA GLU A 138 8.99 25.91 -12.46
C GLU A 138 8.19 27.07 -13.04
N THR A 139 6.96 27.31 -12.59
CA THR A 139 6.16 28.44 -13.11
C THR A 139 6.63 29.81 -12.63
N LYS A 140 7.38 29.86 -11.51
CA LYS A 140 8.04 31.10 -11.07
C LYS A 140 9.24 31.44 -11.95
N ILE A 141 9.99 30.42 -12.40
CA ILE A 141 11.16 30.58 -13.28
C ILE A 141 10.72 30.76 -14.73
N PHE A 142 9.82 29.92 -15.22
CA PHE A 142 9.33 29.86 -16.59
C PHE A 142 7.84 30.21 -16.64
N LYS A 143 7.54 31.51 -16.68
CA LYS A 143 6.16 32.04 -16.63
C LYS A 143 5.25 31.50 -17.73
N ASN A 144 5.79 31.21 -18.92
CA ASN A 144 5.07 30.64 -20.06
C ASN A 144 4.49 29.24 -19.81
N LEU A 145 4.95 28.54 -18.76
CA LEU A 145 4.41 27.23 -18.37
C LEU A 145 3.13 27.35 -17.50
N LYS A 146 2.73 28.54 -17.05
CA LYS A 146 1.60 28.74 -16.15
C LYS A 146 0.28 28.33 -16.83
N LEU A 147 -0.51 27.51 -16.14
CA LEU A 147 -1.88 27.11 -16.49
C LEU A 147 -2.78 27.34 -15.29
N ASN A 148 -3.88 28.07 -15.47
CA ASN A 148 -4.90 28.22 -14.41
C ASN A 148 -5.95 27.10 -14.45
N TYR A 149 -6.16 26.52 -15.63
CA TYR A 149 -7.18 25.51 -15.88
C TYR A 149 -6.59 24.26 -16.54
N VAL A 150 -7.14 23.11 -16.17
CA VAL A 150 -6.82 21.78 -16.72
C VAL A 150 -8.13 21.02 -16.96
N HIS A 151 -8.08 19.92 -17.70
CA HIS A 151 -9.24 19.07 -17.88
C HIS A 151 -9.50 18.21 -16.63
N ASN A 152 -10.77 18.06 -16.25
CA ASN A 152 -11.21 17.44 -15.00
C ASN A 152 -10.65 16.03 -14.74
N TRP A 153 -10.36 15.25 -15.79
CA TRP A 153 -9.73 13.93 -15.63
C TRP A 153 -8.43 13.98 -14.83
N THR A 154 -7.63 15.04 -14.93
CA THR A 154 -6.32 15.15 -14.25
C THR A 154 -6.45 15.14 -12.72
N ILE A 155 -7.61 15.55 -12.20
CA ILE A 155 -7.94 15.51 -10.77
C ILE A 155 -8.70 14.22 -10.45
N LEU A 156 -9.62 13.82 -11.34
CA LEU A 156 -10.50 12.69 -11.12
C LEU A 156 -9.74 11.38 -10.92
N ILE A 157 -8.63 11.14 -11.63
CA ILE A 157 -7.86 9.90 -11.48
C ILE A 157 -7.39 9.66 -10.04
N PHE A 158 -6.97 10.71 -9.31
CA PHE A 158 -6.53 10.57 -7.92
C PHE A 158 -7.71 10.32 -6.98
N LYS A 159 -8.86 10.96 -7.25
CA LYS A 159 -10.11 10.69 -6.53
C LYS A 159 -10.52 9.22 -6.71
N LEU A 160 -10.50 8.73 -7.95
CA LEU A 160 -10.83 7.34 -8.28
C LEU A 160 -9.85 6.36 -7.63
N GLN A 161 -8.55 6.65 -7.64
CA GLN A 161 -7.56 5.79 -6.96
C GLN A 161 -7.82 5.69 -5.45
N LEU A 162 -8.13 6.80 -4.79
CA LEU A 162 -8.54 6.79 -3.38
C LEU A 162 -9.83 6.01 -3.15
N CYS A 163 -10.80 6.13 -4.07
CA CYS A 163 -12.05 5.37 -4.01
C CYS A 163 -11.80 3.87 -4.11
N VAL A 164 -10.93 3.42 -5.01
CA VAL A 164 -10.57 2.00 -5.15
C VAL A 164 -10.03 1.47 -3.81
N VAL A 165 -9.10 2.18 -3.18
CA VAL A 165 -8.52 1.77 -1.89
C VAL A 165 -9.59 1.64 -0.82
N TYR A 166 -10.44 2.65 -0.65
CA TYR A 166 -11.50 2.62 0.37
C TYR A 166 -12.55 1.55 0.08
N LEU A 167 -13.04 1.44 -1.16
CA LEU A 167 -14.06 0.46 -1.51
C LEU A 167 -13.59 -0.96 -1.26
N PHE A 168 -12.39 -1.32 -1.71
CA PHE A 168 -11.86 -2.67 -1.48
C PHE A 168 -11.48 -2.91 -0.02
N GLY A 169 -11.02 -1.87 0.70
CA GLY A 169 -10.84 -1.92 2.15
C GLY A 169 -12.14 -2.21 2.91
N GLY A 170 -13.26 -1.64 2.46
CA GLY A 170 -14.59 -1.87 3.00
C GLY A 170 -15.18 -3.22 2.61
N ILE A 171 -15.04 -3.63 1.34
CA ILE A 171 -15.47 -4.96 0.85
C ILE A 171 -14.75 -6.08 1.61
N ALA A 172 -13.44 -5.91 1.89
CA ALA A 172 -12.66 -6.86 2.67
C ALA A 172 -13.19 -7.04 4.10
N LYS A 173 -13.87 -6.02 4.64
CA LYS A 173 -14.52 -6.03 5.96
C LYS A 173 -15.91 -6.66 5.95
N ILE A 174 -16.50 -6.94 4.79
CA ILE A 174 -17.78 -7.67 4.67
C ILE A 174 -17.52 -9.18 4.80
N LYS A 175 -17.10 -9.60 5.99
CA LYS A 175 -16.83 -11.00 6.35
C LYS A 175 -17.33 -11.28 7.77
N SER A 176 -17.67 -12.54 8.05
CA SER A 176 -18.16 -12.98 9.36
C SER A 176 -17.18 -12.64 10.49
N ASP A 177 -15.88 -12.85 10.27
CA ASP A 177 -14.85 -12.53 11.25
C ASP A 177 -14.91 -11.08 11.69
N TRP A 178 -14.98 -10.17 10.71
CA TRP A 178 -15.03 -8.75 10.99
C TRP A 178 -16.39 -8.36 11.59
N LEU A 179 -17.51 -8.59 10.90
CA LEU A 179 -18.82 -8.03 11.29
C LEU A 179 -19.50 -8.76 12.45
N LEU A 180 -19.45 -10.09 12.45
CA LEU A 180 -20.20 -10.92 13.41
C LEU A 180 -19.35 -11.33 14.60
N ASN A 181 -18.04 -11.49 14.41
CA ASN A 181 -17.13 -11.88 15.49
C ASN A 181 -16.32 -10.70 16.05
N ALA A 182 -16.35 -9.54 15.38
CA ALA A 182 -15.52 -8.37 15.71
C ALA A 182 -14.03 -8.72 15.85
N GLN A 183 -13.56 -9.70 15.07
CA GLN A 183 -12.16 -10.08 15.00
C GLN A 183 -11.49 -9.47 13.76
N PRO A 184 -10.23 -9.05 13.88
CA PRO A 184 -9.37 -9.11 15.08
C PRO A 184 -9.54 -7.94 16.06
N LEU A 185 -10.52 -7.04 15.86
CA LEU A 185 -10.69 -5.84 16.70
C LEU A 185 -10.82 -6.15 18.20
N LYS A 186 -11.46 -7.25 18.58
CA LYS A 186 -11.52 -7.70 19.99
C LYS A 186 -10.14 -7.91 20.60
N ILE A 187 -9.20 -8.48 19.84
CA ILE A 187 -7.83 -8.69 20.29
C ILE A 187 -7.11 -7.34 20.38
N TRP A 188 -7.20 -6.54 19.33
CA TRP A 188 -6.44 -5.29 19.25
C TRP A 188 -6.91 -4.22 20.24
N LEU A 189 -8.21 -4.00 20.36
CA LEU A 189 -8.75 -2.94 21.23
C LEU A 189 -8.58 -3.30 22.72
N LYS A 190 -8.78 -4.57 23.10
CA LYS A 190 -8.55 -5.00 24.50
C LYS A 190 -7.09 -4.89 24.93
N ALA A 191 -6.15 -4.85 23.98
CA ALA A 191 -4.73 -4.58 24.24
C ALA A 191 -4.38 -3.08 24.30
N LYS A 192 -5.38 -2.19 24.22
CA LYS A 192 -5.20 -0.72 24.13
C LYS A 192 -6.03 0.06 25.17
N THR A 193 -6.40 -0.57 26.28
CA THR A 193 -7.21 0.05 27.34
C THR A 193 -6.49 1.19 28.08
N ASP A 194 -5.17 1.30 27.91
CA ASP A 194 -4.29 2.33 28.46
C ASP A 194 -4.18 3.60 27.60
N VAL A 195 -4.80 3.63 26.41
CA VAL A 195 -4.75 4.80 25.52
C VAL A 195 -5.45 6.01 26.18
N PRO A 196 -4.79 7.18 26.29
CA PRO A 196 -5.38 8.37 26.89
C PRO A 196 -6.72 8.76 26.23
N LEU A 197 -7.65 9.27 27.03
CA LEU A 197 -9.00 9.75 26.65
C LEU A 197 -10.01 8.68 26.18
N ILE A 198 -9.57 7.63 25.50
CA ILE A 198 -10.47 6.66 24.85
C ILE A 198 -10.26 5.20 25.30
N GLY A 199 -9.18 4.89 26.00
CA GLY A 199 -8.84 3.50 26.38
C GLY A 199 -9.91 2.81 27.20
N TRP A 200 -10.57 3.54 28.10
CA TRP A 200 -11.71 3.06 28.91
C TRP A 200 -12.89 2.55 28.07
N LEU A 201 -13.07 3.03 26.82
CA LEU A 201 -14.10 2.52 25.92
C LEU A 201 -13.81 1.08 25.50
N PHE A 202 -12.54 0.67 25.43
CA PHE A 202 -12.15 -0.65 24.93
C PHE A 202 -12.33 -1.78 25.94
N GLU A 203 -12.68 -1.44 27.19
CA GLU A 203 -13.05 -2.42 28.22
C GLU A 203 -14.43 -3.05 27.95
N TYR A 204 -15.33 -2.31 27.29
CA TYR A 204 -16.68 -2.80 26.99
C TYR A 204 -16.68 -3.78 25.81
N ASP A 205 -17.33 -4.94 25.99
CA ASP A 205 -17.41 -5.99 24.96
C ASP A 205 -18.12 -5.55 23.67
N ILE A 206 -18.97 -4.51 23.73
CA ILE A 206 -19.66 -3.96 22.56
C ILE A 206 -18.75 -3.10 21.67
N THR A 207 -17.68 -2.51 22.23
CA THR A 207 -16.86 -1.53 21.52
C THR A 207 -16.18 -2.09 20.25
N PRO A 208 -15.59 -3.31 20.26
CA PRO A 208 -15.08 -3.93 19.04
C PRO A 208 -16.12 -4.10 17.93
N TYR A 209 -17.39 -4.36 18.29
CA TYR A 209 -18.47 -4.46 17.31
C TYR A 209 -18.82 -3.10 16.70
N LEU A 210 -18.93 -2.06 17.53
CA LEU A 210 -19.15 -0.70 17.04
C LEU A 210 -18.03 -0.27 16.09
N PHE A 211 -16.77 -0.54 16.45
CA PHE A 211 -15.61 -0.25 15.60
C PHE A 211 -15.62 -1.06 14.30
N SER A 212 -16.02 -2.33 14.37
CA SER A 212 -16.13 -3.20 13.20
C SER A 212 -17.12 -2.66 12.17
N TRP A 213 -18.37 -2.45 12.59
CA TRP A 213 -19.42 -1.95 11.72
C TRP A 213 -19.13 -0.53 11.23
N SER A 214 -18.64 0.34 12.12
CA SER A 214 -18.28 1.71 11.75
C SER A 214 -17.12 1.74 10.75
N GLY A 215 -16.09 0.92 10.94
CA GLY A 215 -14.96 0.84 10.02
C GLY A 215 -15.36 0.34 8.64
N MET A 216 -16.24 -0.67 8.56
CA MET A 216 -16.78 -1.15 7.29
C MET A 216 -17.64 -0.09 6.59
N LEU A 217 -18.60 0.52 7.31
CA LEU A 217 -19.48 1.54 6.76
C LEU A 217 -18.71 2.79 6.32
N TYR A 218 -17.73 3.21 7.12
CA TYR A 218 -16.84 4.32 6.78
C TYR A 218 -16.14 4.06 5.46
N ASP A 219 -15.44 2.93 5.32
CA ASP A 219 -14.68 2.60 4.11
C ASP A 219 -15.58 2.55 2.85
N LEU A 220 -16.79 2.00 2.96
CA LEU A 220 -17.71 1.92 1.83
C LEU A 220 -18.37 3.26 1.47
N THR A 221 -18.51 4.19 2.40
CA THR A 221 -19.29 5.41 2.20
C THR A 221 -18.46 6.67 2.03
N ILE A 222 -17.29 6.74 2.69
CA ILE A 222 -16.49 7.97 2.76
C ILE A 222 -16.12 8.56 1.39
N PRO A 223 -15.78 7.78 0.35
CA PRO A 223 -15.41 8.38 -0.93
C PRO A 223 -16.60 9.08 -1.59
N PHE A 224 -17.80 8.50 -1.48
CA PHE A 224 -19.03 9.09 -2.00
C PHE A 224 -19.42 10.37 -1.26
N LEU A 225 -19.28 10.38 0.07
CA LEU A 225 -19.50 11.57 0.89
C LEU A 225 -18.51 12.71 0.56
N LEU A 226 -17.27 12.38 0.20
CA LEU A 226 -16.29 13.36 -0.26
C LEU A 226 -16.61 13.92 -1.66
N PHE A 227 -17.23 13.14 -2.54
CA PHE A 227 -17.67 13.64 -3.84
C PHE A 227 -18.81 14.66 -3.72
N ILE A 228 -19.75 14.44 -2.81
CA ILE A 228 -20.93 15.29 -2.63
C ILE A 228 -20.55 16.59 -1.90
N ARG A 229 -20.76 17.73 -2.58
CA ARG A 229 -20.38 19.07 -2.06
C ARG A 229 -20.95 19.38 -0.67
N LYS A 230 -22.21 18.98 -0.41
CA LYS A 230 -22.90 19.28 0.86
C LYS A 230 -22.30 18.51 2.05
N THR A 231 -21.86 17.28 1.84
CA THR A 231 -21.33 16.41 2.90
C THR A 231 -19.81 16.51 3.05
N ARG A 232 -19.10 17.01 2.02
CA ARG A 232 -17.63 17.03 1.96
C ARG A 232 -16.93 17.61 3.20
N PRO A 233 -17.35 18.76 3.80
CA PRO A 233 -16.67 19.28 4.99
C PRO A 233 -16.72 18.30 6.17
N ILE A 234 -17.90 17.75 6.45
CA ILE A 234 -18.10 16.76 7.52
C ILE A 234 -17.38 15.45 7.18
N ALA A 235 -17.45 15.02 5.92
CA ALA A 235 -16.73 13.84 5.45
C ALA A 235 -15.21 13.99 5.65
N TYR A 236 -14.64 15.17 5.36
CA TYR A 236 -13.22 15.41 5.58
C TYR A 236 -12.84 15.40 7.07
N ILE A 237 -13.72 15.89 7.97
CA ILE A 237 -13.54 15.72 9.42
C ILE A 237 -13.50 14.23 9.77
N PHE A 238 -14.41 13.41 9.24
CA PHE A 238 -14.39 11.97 9.44
C PHE A 238 -13.12 11.32 8.89
N VAL A 239 -12.58 11.77 7.76
CA VAL A 239 -11.28 11.31 7.25
C VAL A 239 -10.18 11.54 8.27
N VAL A 240 -10.09 12.76 8.83
CA VAL A 240 -9.06 13.09 9.83
C VAL A 240 -9.25 12.25 11.09
N VAL A 241 -10.46 12.22 11.66
CA VAL A 241 -10.75 11.50 12.91
C VAL A 241 -10.47 10.00 12.75
N PHE A 242 -10.99 9.38 11.69
CA PHE A 242 -10.80 7.95 11.43
C PHE A 242 -9.31 7.61 11.30
N HIS A 243 -8.57 8.35 10.47
CA HIS A 243 -7.17 8.03 10.23
C HIS A 243 -6.28 8.33 11.43
N VAL A 244 -6.51 9.42 12.17
CA VAL A 244 -5.81 9.66 13.45
C VAL A 244 -6.10 8.55 14.45
N LEU A 245 -7.35 8.12 14.57
CA LEU A 245 -7.72 7.01 15.45
C LEU A 245 -7.01 5.71 15.03
N THR A 246 -6.98 5.40 13.73
CA THR A 246 -6.24 4.23 13.23
C THR A 246 -4.73 4.34 13.46
N TYR A 247 -4.15 5.54 13.38
CA TYR A 247 -2.73 5.77 13.66
C TYR A 247 -2.39 5.52 15.14
N VAL A 248 -3.26 6.01 16.04
CA VAL A 248 -3.08 5.84 17.49
C VAL A 248 -3.25 4.37 17.90
N LEU A 249 -4.24 3.68 17.32
CA LEU A 249 -4.56 2.31 17.70
C LEU A 249 -3.69 1.27 17.00
N PHE A 250 -3.29 1.54 15.76
CA PHE A 250 -2.67 0.55 14.88
C PHE A 250 -1.35 1.08 14.30
N ASN A 251 -0.30 0.26 14.38
CA ASN A 251 1.00 0.61 13.81
C ASN A 251 1.05 0.36 12.29
N ILE A 252 0.37 1.22 11.52
CA ILE A 252 0.16 1.06 10.07
C ILE A 252 0.97 2.05 9.21
N GLY A 253 2.09 2.56 9.76
CA GLY A 253 3.06 3.36 9.02
C GLY A 253 2.48 4.69 8.50
N MET A 254 2.76 4.99 7.22
CA MET A 254 2.38 6.28 6.61
C MET A 254 0.95 6.34 6.09
N PHE A 255 0.22 5.23 6.13
CA PHE A 255 -1.13 5.14 5.54
C PHE A 255 -2.10 6.22 6.04
N PRO A 256 -2.26 6.47 7.35
CA PRO A 256 -3.18 7.50 7.85
C PRO A 256 -2.92 8.88 7.23
N TRP A 257 -1.63 9.25 7.17
CA TRP A 257 -1.20 10.54 6.61
C TRP A 257 -1.45 10.61 5.11
N LEU A 258 -1.13 9.54 4.38
CA LEU A 258 -1.40 9.45 2.93
C LEU A 258 -2.89 9.63 2.63
N MET A 259 -3.76 9.02 3.42
CA MET A 259 -5.20 9.11 3.21
C MET A 259 -5.76 10.49 3.61
N ILE A 260 -5.29 11.11 4.69
CA ILE A 260 -5.68 12.47 5.08
C ILE A 260 -5.24 13.47 4.01
N PHE A 261 -3.94 13.54 3.74
CA PHE A 261 -3.36 14.52 2.83
C PHE A 261 -3.75 14.24 1.37
N GLY A 262 -3.90 12.97 0.98
CA GLY A 262 -4.39 12.61 -0.34
C GLY A 262 -5.85 13.03 -0.56
N SER A 263 -6.70 12.96 0.47
CA SER A 263 -8.11 13.36 0.38
C SER A 263 -8.32 14.87 0.17
N LEU A 264 -7.28 15.69 0.33
CA LEU A 264 -7.32 17.12 -0.02
C LEU A 264 -7.68 17.36 -1.49
N VAL A 265 -7.43 16.39 -2.38
CA VAL A 265 -7.80 16.46 -3.81
C VAL A 265 -9.31 16.57 -4.04
N PHE A 266 -10.13 16.19 -3.05
CA PHE A 266 -11.58 16.35 -3.10
C PHE A 266 -12.06 17.79 -2.89
N ILE A 267 -11.27 18.61 -2.22
CA ILE A 267 -11.59 20.01 -1.93
C ILE A 267 -11.42 20.85 -3.21
N THR A 268 -12.48 21.56 -3.58
CA THR A 268 -12.55 22.37 -4.81
C THR A 268 -11.85 23.71 -4.65
N HIS A 269 -11.57 24.37 -5.78
CA HIS A 269 -10.98 25.70 -5.76
C HIS A 269 -11.78 26.71 -4.94
N GLN A 270 -13.11 26.72 -5.09
CA GLN A 270 -13.97 27.64 -4.33
C GLN A 270 -13.88 27.40 -2.82
N GLU A 271 -13.87 26.13 -2.40
CA GLU A 271 -13.74 25.76 -0.98
C GLU A 271 -12.35 26.14 -0.43
N TRP A 272 -11.28 25.93 -1.20
CA TRP A 272 -9.94 26.38 -0.82
C TRP A 272 -9.85 27.89 -0.65
N ASN A 273 -10.47 28.66 -1.55
CA ASN A 273 -10.52 30.13 -1.42
C ASN A 273 -11.24 30.55 -0.14
N THR A 274 -12.34 29.86 0.21
CA THR A 274 -13.05 30.12 1.47
C THR A 274 -12.16 29.80 2.68
N ILE A 275 -11.53 28.63 2.71
CA ILE A 275 -10.65 28.19 3.81
C ILE A 275 -9.48 29.16 4.00
N LEU A 276 -8.79 29.52 2.91
CA LEU A 276 -7.65 30.43 2.96
C LEU A 276 -8.08 31.87 3.27
N GLY A 277 -9.28 32.27 2.85
CA GLY A 277 -9.88 33.55 3.18
C GLY A 277 -10.01 33.77 4.70
N TYR A 278 -10.37 32.73 5.46
CA TYR A 278 -10.37 32.79 6.93
C TYR A 278 -8.97 32.99 7.53
N LEU A 279 -7.93 32.62 6.80
CA LEU A 279 -6.52 32.83 7.19
C LEU A 279 -5.95 34.16 6.64
N GLY A 280 -6.80 35.06 6.13
CA GLY A 280 -6.39 36.32 5.53
C GLY A 280 -5.68 36.17 4.18
N LYS A 281 -5.70 34.98 3.57
CA LYS A 281 -5.06 34.69 2.28
C LYS A 281 -6.11 34.53 1.19
N LYS A 282 -6.17 35.45 0.24
CA LYS A 282 -6.97 35.25 -0.98
C LYS A 282 -6.10 34.63 -2.06
N ILE A 283 -6.53 33.49 -2.60
CA ILE A 283 -6.00 33.03 -3.88
C ILE A 283 -6.73 33.82 -4.95
N ASN A 284 -6.12 34.92 -5.40
CA ASN A 284 -6.54 35.53 -6.65
C ASN A 284 -6.08 34.58 -7.76
N LEU A 285 -7.02 33.92 -8.44
CA LEU A 285 -6.76 33.57 -9.82
C LEU A 285 -6.65 34.91 -10.52
N GLU A 286 -5.42 35.38 -10.76
CA GLU A 286 -5.22 36.46 -11.70
C GLU A 286 -5.94 36.02 -12.98
N GLU A 287 -7.02 36.72 -13.32
CA GLU A 287 -7.49 36.81 -14.68
C GLU A 287 -6.40 37.53 -15.47
N ASP A 288 -5.25 36.86 -15.65
CA ASP A 288 -4.23 37.27 -16.59
C ASP A 288 -4.88 37.17 -17.97
N LYS A 289 -5.55 38.25 -18.35
CA LYS A 289 -6.01 38.50 -19.70
C LYS A 289 -4.75 38.45 -20.58
N LYS A 290 -4.75 37.51 -21.52
CA LYS A 290 -3.79 37.33 -22.63
C LYS A 290 -2.60 36.40 -22.33
N GLU A 291 -2.86 35.10 -22.36
CA GLU A 291 -2.21 34.10 -23.23
C GLU A 291 -2.65 32.70 -22.75
N ASN A 292 -3.84 32.28 -23.19
CA ASN A 292 -4.41 30.98 -22.82
C ASN A 292 -3.64 29.87 -23.54
N ASN A 293 -2.52 29.41 -22.98
CA ASN A 293 -2.07 28.05 -23.24
C ASN A 293 -3.18 27.12 -22.74
N SER A 294 -3.97 26.58 -23.68
CA SER A 294 -5.02 25.62 -23.34
C SER A 294 -4.39 24.25 -23.13
N PHE A 295 -4.74 23.61 -22.00
CA PHE A 295 -4.30 22.25 -21.76
C PHE A 295 -4.96 21.30 -22.78
N LYS A 296 -4.18 20.53 -23.53
CA LYS A 296 -4.70 19.55 -24.48
C LYS A 296 -4.60 18.15 -23.90
N THR A 297 -5.71 17.41 -23.92
CA THR A 297 -5.71 15.99 -23.53
C THR A 297 -5.29 15.11 -24.69
N ASN A 298 -4.33 14.22 -24.44
CA ASN A 298 -4.04 13.13 -25.36
C ASN A 298 -5.07 12.00 -25.18
N LYS A 299 -5.79 11.64 -26.24
CA LYS A 299 -6.81 10.56 -26.21
C LYS A 299 -6.21 9.20 -25.86
N ILE A 300 -4.96 8.94 -26.23
CA ILE A 300 -4.24 7.70 -25.88
C ILE A 300 -4.10 7.58 -24.36
N VAL A 301 -3.82 8.70 -23.67
CA VAL A 301 -3.76 8.73 -22.20
C VAL A 301 -5.11 8.38 -21.57
N LEU A 302 -6.22 8.86 -22.13
CA LEU A 302 -7.56 8.48 -21.63
C LEU A 302 -7.87 6.99 -21.85
N ALA A 303 -7.51 6.43 -23.00
CA ALA A 303 -7.68 5.01 -23.27
C ALA A 303 -6.83 4.15 -22.33
N PHE A 304 -5.57 4.54 -22.12
CA PHE A 304 -4.68 3.91 -21.14
C PHE A 304 -5.25 3.99 -19.72
N LEU A 305 -5.74 5.15 -19.28
CA LEU A 305 -6.35 5.31 -17.96
C LEU A 305 -7.59 4.45 -17.78
N ALA A 306 -8.40 4.26 -18.83
CA ALA A 306 -9.54 3.35 -18.78
C ALA A 306 -9.09 1.90 -18.54
N ALA A 307 -8.06 1.44 -19.25
CA ALA A 307 -7.47 0.12 -19.03
C ALA A 307 -6.82 -0.01 -17.63
N PHE A 308 -6.10 1.02 -17.19
CA PHE A 308 -5.48 1.09 -15.86
C PHE A 308 -6.54 0.94 -14.77
N PHE A 309 -7.62 1.72 -14.79
CA PHE A 309 -8.65 1.61 -13.76
C PHE A 309 -9.43 0.30 -13.88
N ALA A 310 -9.70 -0.21 -15.08
CA ALA A 310 -10.28 -1.54 -15.24
C ALA A 310 -9.43 -2.60 -14.53
N PHE A 311 -8.10 -2.57 -14.70
CA PHE A 311 -7.19 -3.42 -13.96
C PHE A 311 -7.25 -3.18 -12.45
N GLN A 312 -7.20 -1.92 -11.98
CA GLN A 312 -7.27 -1.60 -10.54
C GLN A 312 -8.58 -2.02 -9.88
N PHE A 313 -9.68 -2.14 -10.63
CA PHE A 313 -10.94 -2.70 -10.14
C PHE A 313 -11.02 -4.23 -10.22
N LEU A 314 -10.46 -4.85 -11.26
CA LEU A 314 -10.57 -6.30 -11.45
C LEU A 314 -9.49 -7.08 -10.67
N PHE A 315 -8.27 -6.57 -10.60
CA PHE A 315 -7.13 -7.28 -10.01
C PHE A 315 -7.26 -7.56 -8.51
N PRO A 316 -7.83 -6.66 -7.68
CA PRO A 316 -8.14 -6.97 -6.28
C PRO A 316 -9.09 -8.16 -6.11
N LEU A 317 -9.97 -8.43 -7.08
CA LEU A 317 -10.96 -9.51 -7.01
C LEU A 317 -10.39 -10.90 -7.32
N ARG A 318 -9.13 -10.99 -7.79
CA ARG A 318 -8.53 -12.25 -8.22
C ARG A 318 -8.48 -13.33 -7.14
N TYR A 319 -8.46 -12.94 -5.85
CA TYR A 319 -8.44 -13.91 -4.75
C TYR A 319 -9.65 -14.87 -4.79
N HIS A 320 -10.80 -14.44 -5.35
CA HIS A 320 -11.97 -15.29 -5.54
C HIS A 320 -11.71 -16.49 -6.46
N LEU A 321 -10.75 -16.37 -7.38
CA LEU A 321 -10.35 -17.46 -8.28
C LEU A 321 -9.22 -18.31 -7.69
N LEU A 322 -8.43 -17.74 -6.78
CA LEU A 322 -7.20 -18.35 -6.28
C LEU A 322 -7.40 -19.15 -4.99
N THR A 323 -8.33 -18.74 -4.13
CA THR A 323 -8.51 -19.38 -2.82
C THR A 323 -9.91 -19.17 -2.24
N ASN A 324 -10.42 -20.21 -1.58
CA ASN A 324 -11.64 -20.12 -0.79
C ASN A 324 -11.39 -19.55 0.62
N ASN A 325 -10.12 -19.49 1.05
CA ASN A 325 -9.71 -19.12 2.41
C ASN A 325 -8.61 -18.05 2.38
N VAL A 326 -8.95 -16.86 1.86
CA VAL A 326 -7.99 -15.75 1.67
C VAL A 326 -7.35 -15.28 2.99
N LEU A 327 -8.07 -15.31 4.12
CA LEU A 327 -7.50 -14.94 5.42
C LEU A 327 -6.46 -15.94 5.90
N TRP A 328 -6.62 -17.23 5.61
CA TRP A 328 -5.64 -18.25 5.99
C TRP A 328 -4.44 -18.25 5.05
N THR A 329 -4.70 -18.31 3.74
CA THR A 329 -3.66 -18.54 2.72
C THR A 329 -2.98 -17.25 2.25
N GLU A 330 -3.65 -16.10 2.36
CA GLU A 330 -3.23 -14.82 1.78
C GLU A 330 -2.99 -14.86 0.26
N ASN A 331 -3.44 -15.93 -0.42
CA ASN A 331 -3.32 -16.03 -1.87
C ASN A 331 -4.20 -14.96 -2.54
N GLY A 332 -3.58 -14.09 -3.33
CA GLY A 332 -4.27 -12.94 -3.93
C GLY A 332 -4.52 -11.75 -3.00
N LEU A 333 -4.05 -11.77 -1.74
CA LEU A 333 -4.30 -10.70 -0.77
C LEU A 333 -3.46 -9.45 -1.02
N ARG A 334 -2.19 -9.62 -1.39
CA ARG A 334 -1.32 -8.48 -1.76
C ARG A 334 -1.94 -7.73 -2.94
N PHE A 335 -1.90 -6.41 -2.92
CA PHE A 335 -2.46 -5.51 -3.94
C PHE A 335 -3.99 -5.55 -4.07
N ALA A 336 -4.69 -6.21 -3.14
CA ALA A 336 -6.15 -6.25 -3.10
C ALA A 336 -6.77 -5.20 -2.17
N TRP A 337 -5.96 -4.32 -1.57
CA TRP A 337 -6.41 -3.28 -0.62
C TRP A 337 -7.07 -3.82 0.66
N HIS A 338 -6.83 -5.10 0.94
CA HIS A 338 -7.22 -5.74 2.19
C HIS A 338 -6.32 -5.21 3.32
N VAL A 339 -6.84 -4.25 4.09
CA VAL A 339 -6.09 -3.57 5.16
C VAL A 339 -6.76 -3.82 6.50
N MET A 340 -5.97 -4.31 7.47
CA MET A 340 -6.37 -4.52 8.86
C MET A 340 -7.58 -5.45 9.02
N ILE A 341 -7.57 -6.61 8.35
CA ILE A 341 -8.69 -7.58 8.38
C ILE A 341 -8.39 -8.88 9.12
N MET A 342 -7.16 -9.05 9.62
CA MET A 342 -6.76 -10.26 10.33
C MET A 342 -5.61 -10.04 11.32
N GLU A 343 -5.59 -10.87 12.36
CA GLU A 343 -4.44 -11.11 13.24
C GLU A 343 -4.00 -12.56 13.04
N LYS A 344 -2.73 -12.76 12.66
CA LYS A 344 -2.15 -14.08 12.43
C LYS A 344 -0.86 -14.24 13.21
N ASN A 345 -0.71 -15.41 13.82
CA ASN A 345 0.54 -15.86 14.39
C ASN A 345 0.88 -17.23 13.81
N GLY A 346 2.14 -17.41 13.42
CA GLY A 346 2.62 -18.64 12.83
C GLY A 346 3.83 -19.18 13.57
N PHE A 347 4.04 -20.48 13.41
CA PHE A 347 5.23 -21.21 13.80
C PHE A 347 5.66 -22.05 12.60
N ALA A 348 6.96 -22.07 12.30
CA ALA A 348 7.52 -22.92 11.26
C ALA A 348 8.89 -23.45 11.69
N GLU A 349 9.04 -24.77 11.69
CA GLU A 349 10.30 -25.47 11.91
C GLU A 349 10.61 -26.33 10.68
N PHE A 350 11.82 -26.19 10.12
CA PHE A 350 12.20 -26.91 8.91
C PHE A 350 13.06 -28.11 9.26
N THR A 351 12.82 -29.24 8.61
CA THR A 351 13.68 -30.44 8.69
C THR A 351 14.34 -30.67 7.35
N VAL A 352 15.68 -30.74 7.35
CA VAL A 352 16.47 -31.08 6.18
C VAL A 352 16.86 -32.55 6.26
N PHE A 353 16.63 -33.29 5.18
CA PHE A 353 16.99 -34.69 5.04
C PHE A 353 17.97 -34.87 3.89
N ASP A 354 19.21 -35.25 4.19
CA ASP A 354 20.19 -35.64 3.19
C ASP A 354 19.90 -37.07 2.73
N LYS A 355 19.50 -37.23 1.47
CA LYS A 355 19.12 -38.53 0.90
C LYS A 355 20.32 -39.46 0.72
N LYS A 356 21.54 -38.93 0.58
CA LYS A 356 22.76 -39.74 0.42
C LYS A 356 23.19 -40.38 1.73
N THR A 357 23.22 -39.59 2.81
CA THR A 357 23.68 -40.07 4.13
C THR A 357 22.56 -40.56 5.03
N SER A 358 21.30 -40.34 4.63
CA SER A 358 20.10 -40.59 5.45
C SER A 358 20.08 -39.79 6.78
N LYS A 359 20.89 -38.74 6.91
CA LYS A 359 20.90 -37.87 8.09
C LYS A 359 19.78 -36.83 8.02
N ARG A 360 19.20 -36.53 9.18
CA ARG A 360 18.18 -35.48 9.37
C ARG A 360 18.60 -34.53 10.46
N TRP A 361 18.32 -33.25 10.27
CA TRP A 361 18.49 -32.23 11.29
C TRP A 361 17.45 -31.12 11.10
N VAL A 362 17.25 -30.36 12.18
CA VAL A 362 16.32 -29.24 12.21
C VAL A 362 17.05 -27.95 11.83
N GLU A 363 16.39 -27.11 11.04
CA GLU A 363 16.78 -25.74 10.74
C GLU A 363 15.74 -24.76 11.26
N TYR A 364 16.22 -23.76 12.01
CA TYR A 364 15.40 -22.72 12.61
C TYR A 364 15.46 -21.44 11.79
N PRO A 365 14.32 -20.90 11.32
CA PRO A 365 14.26 -19.68 10.52
C PRO A 365 15.03 -18.49 11.12
N LYS A 366 14.92 -18.27 12.44
CA LYS A 366 15.64 -17.23 13.18
C LYS A 366 17.17 -17.21 12.99
N ASN A 367 17.77 -18.31 12.54
CA ASN A 367 19.22 -18.38 12.29
C ASN A 367 19.63 -17.65 10.99
N HIS A 368 18.67 -17.37 10.11
CA HIS A 368 18.90 -16.81 8.76
C HIS A 368 18.01 -15.61 8.44
N LEU A 369 16.84 -15.54 9.08
CA LEU A 369 15.83 -14.53 8.82
C LEU A 369 15.83 -13.48 9.93
N THR A 370 15.56 -12.24 9.55
CA THR A 370 15.19 -11.20 10.51
C THR A 370 13.86 -11.53 11.20
N THR A 371 13.58 -10.91 12.35
CA THR A 371 12.32 -11.12 13.08
C THR A 371 11.08 -10.83 12.22
N THR A 372 11.12 -9.79 11.38
CA THR A 372 10.01 -9.47 10.47
C THR A 372 9.82 -10.56 9.41
N GLN A 373 10.92 -11.03 8.81
CA GLN A 373 10.92 -12.09 7.81
C GLN A 373 10.42 -13.42 8.36
N GLU A 374 10.93 -13.85 9.52
CA GLU A 374 10.48 -15.06 10.21
C GLU A 374 8.99 -14.98 10.53
N LYS A 375 8.54 -13.85 11.10
CA LYS A 375 7.13 -13.64 11.42
C LYS A 375 6.26 -13.79 10.16
N GLN A 376 6.53 -13.06 9.09
CA GLN A 376 5.71 -13.09 7.88
C GLN A 376 5.77 -14.45 7.17
N MET A 377 6.95 -15.06 7.11
CA MET A 377 7.14 -16.38 6.50
C MET A 377 6.32 -17.45 7.22
N SER A 378 6.28 -17.42 8.56
CA SER A 378 5.66 -18.47 9.38
C SER A 378 4.19 -18.79 9.07
N PHE A 379 3.47 -17.88 8.38
CA PHE A 379 2.06 -18.05 8.05
C PHE A 379 1.70 -17.76 6.59
N GLN A 380 2.69 -17.56 5.70
CA GLN A 380 2.49 -17.30 4.27
C GLN A 380 3.09 -18.44 3.43
N PRO A 381 2.25 -19.22 2.70
CA PRO A 381 2.71 -20.40 1.97
C PRO A 381 3.82 -20.12 0.96
N ASP A 382 3.72 -19.02 0.19
CA ASP A 382 4.72 -18.64 -0.80
C ASP A 382 6.08 -18.35 -0.17
N MET A 383 6.10 -17.71 1.01
CA MET A 383 7.33 -17.47 1.75
C MET A 383 7.90 -18.77 2.34
N ILE A 384 7.06 -19.67 2.89
CA ILE A 384 7.53 -20.97 3.38
C ILE A 384 8.25 -21.75 2.27
N TRP A 385 7.68 -21.75 1.06
CA TRP A 385 8.30 -22.40 -0.09
C TRP A 385 9.61 -21.72 -0.52
N GLN A 386 9.64 -20.38 -0.59
CA GLN A 386 10.87 -19.63 -0.93
C GLN A 386 11.99 -19.91 0.08
N TYR A 387 11.68 -20.01 1.37
CA TYR A 387 12.68 -20.35 2.39
C TYR A 387 13.24 -21.77 2.21
N ALA A 388 12.41 -22.73 1.79
CA ALA A 388 12.89 -24.06 1.43
C ALA A 388 13.86 -24.05 0.23
N GLN A 389 13.59 -23.22 -0.79
CA GLN A 389 14.53 -23.04 -1.91
C GLN A 389 15.85 -22.43 -1.45
N PHE A 390 15.80 -21.41 -0.58
CA PHE A 390 17.00 -20.84 0.05
C PHE A 390 17.83 -21.90 0.78
N LEU A 391 17.19 -22.75 1.61
CA LEU A 391 17.89 -23.82 2.32
C LEU A 391 18.53 -24.82 1.35
N LYS A 392 17.85 -25.22 0.27
CA LYS A 392 18.40 -26.08 -0.78
C LYS A 392 19.71 -25.49 -1.34
N ASP A 393 19.70 -24.22 -1.73
CA ASP A 393 20.87 -23.58 -2.31
C ASP A 393 22.01 -23.41 -1.29
N LYS A 394 21.68 -23.05 -0.05
CA LYS A 394 22.63 -22.96 1.06
C LYS A 394 23.34 -24.29 1.33
N TYR A 395 22.61 -25.42 1.31
CA TYR A 395 23.19 -26.74 1.53
C TYR A 395 23.95 -27.26 0.31
N ALA A 396 23.49 -26.96 -0.91
CA ALA A 396 24.23 -27.25 -2.13
C ALA A 396 25.61 -26.59 -2.13
N LYS A 397 25.73 -25.33 -1.68
CA LYS A 397 27.02 -24.63 -1.49
C LYS A 397 27.95 -25.31 -0.48
N LYS A 398 27.42 -26.13 0.43
CA LYS A 398 28.20 -26.94 1.39
C LYS A 398 28.48 -28.38 0.89
N GLY A 399 28.16 -28.68 -0.37
CA GLY A 399 28.35 -30.00 -0.98
C GLY A 399 27.20 -30.99 -0.71
N ILE A 400 26.15 -30.60 0.00
CA ILE A 400 24.97 -31.45 0.27
C ILE A 400 23.89 -31.13 -0.77
N THR A 401 23.96 -31.82 -1.91
CA THR A 401 23.16 -31.49 -3.10
C THR A 401 21.85 -32.27 -3.25
N ASP A 402 21.71 -33.42 -2.59
CA ASP A 402 20.51 -34.26 -2.69
C ASP A 402 19.74 -34.26 -1.37
N VAL A 403 18.98 -33.18 -1.16
CA VAL A 403 18.19 -32.94 0.06
C VAL A 403 16.69 -33.02 -0.22
N ALA A 404 15.93 -33.39 0.81
CA ALA A 404 14.49 -33.14 0.92
C ALA A 404 14.25 -32.17 2.08
N ILE A 405 13.24 -31.30 1.96
CA ILE A 405 12.94 -30.28 2.97
C ILE A 405 11.48 -30.39 3.38
N PHE A 406 11.26 -30.57 4.68
CA PHE A 406 9.93 -30.67 5.28
C PHE A 406 9.72 -29.51 6.25
N VAL A 407 8.46 -29.18 6.55
CA VAL A 407 8.13 -28.12 7.51
C VAL A 407 7.05 -28.59 8.48
N ASP A 408 7.28 -28.46 9.78
CA ASP A 408 6.20 -28.45 10.78
C ASP A 408 5.73 -27.01 10.93
N SER A 409 4.57 -26.70 10.36
CA SER A 409 4.00 -25.35 10.38
C SER A 409 2.64 -25.34 11.06
N ARG A 410 2.43 -24.35 11.93
CA ARG A 410 1.16 -24.12 12.61
C ARG A 410 0.79 -22.65 12.58
N VAL A 411 -0.48 -22.36 12.32
CA VAL A 411 -0.99 -21.00 12.20
C VAL A 411 -2.26 -20.84 13.03
N SER A 412 -2.36 -19.72 13.74
CA SER A 412 -3.60 -19.22 14.34
C SER A 412 -4.09 -18.00 13.58
N LEU A 413 -5.41 -17.83 13.52
CA LEU A 413 -6.09 -16.74 12.81
C LEU A 413 -7.19 -16.17 13.68
N ASN A 414 -7.16 -14.86 13.95
CA ASN A 414 -8.24 -14.12 14.60
C ASN A 414 -8.68 -14.71 15.95
N GLY A 415 -7.70 -15.18 16.74
CA GLY A 415 -7.94 -15.77 18.07
C GLY A 415 -8.35 -17.23 18.06
N ARG A 416 -8.50 -17.87 16.90
CA ARG A 416 -8.70 -19.33 16.81
C ARG A 416 -7.45 -20.08 17.29
N VAL A 417 -7.66 -21.31 17.78
CA VAL A 417 -6.58 -22.23 18.13
C VAL A 417 -5.65 -22.49 16.95
N SER A 418 -4.37 -22.65 17.25
CA SER A 418 -3.34 -22.93 16.26
C SER A 418 -3.57 -24.30 15.60
N GLN A 419 -3.56 -24.34 14.27
CA GLN A 419 -3.81 -25.53 13.46
C GLN A 419 -2.60 -25.83 12.58
N LYS A 420 -2.35 -27.12 12.27
CA LYS A 420 -1.33 -27.50 11.29
C LYS A 420 -1.65 -26.85 9.95
N PHE A 421 -0.65 -26.23 9.34
CA PHE A 421 -0.85 -25.37 8.18
C PHE A 421 -0.48 -26.07 6.86
N ILE A 422 0.74 -26.56 6.74
CA ILE A 422 1.20 -27.36 5.59
C ILE A 422 1.44 -28.80 6.04
N ASN A 423 1.20 -29.77 5.16
CA ASN A 423 1.43 -31.18 5.45
C ASN A 423 2.93 -31.44 5.77
N PRO A 424 3.29 -31.85 7.00
CA PRO A 424 4.69 -32.03 7.40
C PRO A 424 5.40 -33.21 6.71
N LYS A 425 4.65 -34.07 6.02
CA LYS A 425 5.20 -35.19 5.24
C LYS A 425 5.48 -34.82 3.79
N LYS A 426 5.11 -33.62 3.33
CA LYS A 426 5.33 -33.19 1.95
C LYS A 426 6.73 -32.57 1.83
N ASP A 427 7.55 -33.12 0.93
CA ASP A 427 8.80 -32.48 0.55
C ASP A 427 8.48 -31.20 -0.24
N LEU A 428 8.90 -30.06 0.31
CA LEU A 428 8.69 -28.74 -0.28
C LEU A 428 9.48 -28.56 -1.57
N LEU A 429 10.55 -29.33 -1.79
CA LEU A 429 11.35 -29.27 -3.02
C LEU A 429 10.72 -30.03 -4.19
N GLU A 430 9.70 -30.88 -3.94
CA GLU A 430 8.89 -31.49 -5.01
C GLU A 430 7.83 -30.53 -5.57
N ILE A 431 7.61 -29.39 -4.92
CA ILE A 431 6.64 -28.38 -5.34
C ILE A 431 7.31 -27.50 -6.38
N LYS A 432 6.82 -27.59 -7.63
CA LYS A 432 7.48 -27.03 -8.82
C LYS A 432 7.53 -25.50 -8.84
N ASP A 433 6.51 -24.86 -8.32
CA ASP A 433 6.34 -23.41 -8.40
C ASP A 433 5.60 -22.85 -7.17
N VAL A 434 5.63 -21.53 -7.06
CA VAL A 434 5.02 -20.77 -5.96
C VAL A 434 3.49 -20.89 -5.93
N ASP A 435 2.83 -21.20 -7.04
CA ASP A 435 1.36 -21.35 -7.05
C ASP A 435 0.93 -22.72 -6.53
N ALA A 436 1.75 -23.74 -6.75
CA ALA A 436 1.50 -25.11 -6.33
C ALA A 436 1.55 -25.27 -4.79
N ILE A 437 2.31 -24.44 -4.05
CA ILE A 437 2.37 -24.53 -2.58
C ILE A 437 1.00 -24.28 -1.92
N TYR A 438 0.14 -23.46 -2.52
CA TYR A 438 -1.18 -23.19 -1.97
C TYR A 438 -2.08 -24.43 -1.95
N LYS A 439 -1.82 -25.41 -2.82
CA LYS A 439 -2.52 -26.71 -2.82
C LYS A 439 -2.01 -27.66 -1.72
N ALA A 440 -0.85 -27.37 -1.13
CA ALA A 440 -0.28 -28.14 -0.01
C ALA A 440 -0.75 -27.64 1.36
N VAL A 441 -1.48 -26.51 1.40
CA VAL A 441 -2.15 -26.02 2.62
C VAL A 441 -3.26 -26.98 3.00
N LEU A 442 -3.28 -27.39 4.26
CA LEU A 442 -4.29 -28.30 4.81
C LEU A 442 -5.66 -27.63 4.84
N LYS A 443 -6.72 -28.44 5.00
CA LYS A 443 -8.06 -27.90 5.23
C LYS A 443 -8.11 -27.29 6.63
N LEU A 444 -8.41 -25.99 6.69
CA LEU A 444 -8.43 -25.19 7.92
C LEU A 444 -9.88 -24.79 8.24
N ASN A 445 -10.19 -24.73 9.53
CA ASN A 445 -11.52 -24.36 10.03
C ASN A 445 -11.68 -22.86 10.29
#